data_AF-A0A6P5YCX2-F1
#
_entry.id   AF-A0A6P5YCX2-F1
#
_cell.length_a   1.000
_cell.length_b   1.000
_cell.length_c   1.000
_cell.angle_alpha   90.00
_cell.angle_beta   90.00
_cell.angle_gamma   90.00
#
_symmetry.space_group_name_H-M   'P 1'
#
loop_
_entity.id
_entity.type
_entity.pdbx_description
1 polymer ?
#
loop_
_entity_poly.entity_id
_entity_poly.type
_entity_poly.pdbx_seq_one_letter_code
_entity_poly.pdbx_strand_id
1 'polypeptide(L)'
;MVLLPALCYSQDYFVRSRATYYGIPDCLGTPSGACGFGEYRRTANDANVAGVSRLYKNGTGCGACYQVRCTNPYLCTDNGVNIVVTDYGEGDNTDFILSPRAYARMARSDTAAQLFAYGVVDVEYQRIPCSYGGYKLQIKVNGHSRYPSYLAIVIQYQPGNKEILAVDIWQVKHCYNASRN
;
A
#
# COMPACT_ATOMS: atom_id res chain seq x y z
N MET A 1 12.17 -26.69 26.85
CA MET A 1 11.78 -25.69 25.84
C MET A 1 10.43 -25.13 26.24
N VAL A 2 10.39 -23.87 26.67
CA VAL A 2 9.15 -23.19 27.02
C VAL A 2 8.59 -22.60 25.73
N LEU A 3 7.52 -23.19 25.21
CA LEU A 3 6.72 -22.60 24.13
C LEU A 3 5.99 -21.39 24.71
N LEU A 4 6.58 -20.21 24.53
CA LEU A 4 5.88 -18.95 24.77
C LEU A 4 4.71 -18.88 23.76
N PRO A 5 3.46 -18.75 24.22
CA PRO A 5 2.35 -18.56 23.31
C PRO A 5 2.59 -17.25 22.56
N ALA A 6 2.70 -17.34 21.24
CA ALA A 6 2.66 -16.17 20.39
C ALA A 6 1.26 -15.56 20.56
N LEU A 7 1.15 -14.50 21.36
CA LEU A 7 -0.03 -13.66 21.39
C LEU A 7 -0.19 -13.09 19.97
N CYS A 8 -1.08 -13.69 19.18
CA CYS A 8 -1.59 -13.10 17.95
C CYS A 8 -2.33 -11.81 18.36
N TYR A 9 -1.62 -10.69 18.39
CA TYR A 9 -2.20 -9.38 18.53
C TYR A 9 -3.00 -9.10 17.24
N SER A 10 -4.29 -9.44 17.23
CA SER A 10 -5.20 -8.83 16.26
C SER A 10 -5.32 -7.37 16.69
N GLN A 11 -4.68 -6.46 15.96
CA GLN A 11 -4.93 -5.02 16.11
C GLN A 11 -6.33 -4.73 15.56
N ASP A 12 -7.37 -5.10 16.31
CA ASP A 12 -8.77 -4.80 16.01
C ASP A 12 -9.17 -3.41 16.55
N TYR A 13 -8.20 -2.49 16.65
CA TYR A 13 -8.48 -1.11 17.06
C TYR A 13 -7.89 -0.13 16.05
N PHE A 14 -8.66 0.89 15.74
CA PHE A 14 -8.22 1.97 14.88
C PHE A 14 -7.20 2.86 15.61
N VAL A 15 -6.15 3.25 14.89
CA VAL A 15 -5.14 4.20 15.34
C VAL A 15 -5.49 5.58 14.78
N ARG A 16 -5.54 6.59 15.65
CA ARG A 16 -5.77 7.99 15.23
C ARG A 16 -4.55 8.57 14.54
N SER A 17 -4.78 9.36 13.50
CA SER A 17 -3.75 10.05 12.73
C SER A 17 -4.35 11.19 11.91
N ARG A 18 -3.58 11.72 10.96
CA ARG A 18 -4.01 12.71 9.98
C ARG A 18 -3.68 12.23 8.57
N ALA A 19 -4.51 12.63 7.62
CA ALA A 19 -4.30 12.39 6.21
C ALA A 19 -4.42 13.68 5.40
N THR A 20 -3.67 13.73 4.30
CA THR A 20 -3.79 14.74 3.25
C THR A 20 -3.81 14.04 1.89
N TYR A 21 -3.81 14.80 0.80
CA TYR A 21 -3.71 14.30 -0.57
C TYR A 21 -2.68 15.06 -1.38
N TYR A 22 -2.14 14.43 -2.43
CA TYR A 22 -1.32 15.13 -3.43
C TYR A 22 -2.14 15.47 -4.66
N GLY A 23 -1.76 16.51 -5.41
CA GLY A 23 -2.42 16.89 -6.65
C GLY A 23 -1.90 16.12 -7.86
N ILE A 24 -2.78 15.50 -8.64
CA ILE A 24 -2.49 14.97 -9.98
C ILE A 24 -3.71 15.13 -10.90
N PRO A 25 -3.55 15.52 -12.18
CA PRO A 25 -4.69 15.90 -13.03
C PRO A 25 -5.73 14.80 -13.27
N ASP A 26 -5.33 13.54 -13.30
CA ASP A 26 -6.21 12.41 -13.59
C ASP A 26 -6.68 11.67 -12.32
N CYS A 27 -6.39 12.22 -11.15
CA CYS A 27 -6.76 11.71 -9.83
C CYS A 27 -6.20 10.31 -9.48
N LEU A 28 -5.30 9.75 -10.27
CA LEU A 28 -4.72 8.42 -10.07
C LEU A 28 -3.49 8.44 -9.13
N GLY A 29 -2.71 7.35 -9.15
CA GLY A 29 -1.33 7.33 -8.66
C GLY A 29 -0.36 8.11 -9.57
N THR A 30 0.81 8.45 -9.04
CA THR A 30 1.99 8.75 -9.89
C THR A 30 2.70 7.43 -10.27
N PRO A 31 3.49 7.39 -11.34
CA PRO A 31 4.21 6.18 -11.73
C PRO A 31 5.51 5.96 -10.94
N SER A 32 6.13 7.03 -10.46
CA SER A 32 7.29 6.97 -9.56
C SER A 32 6.82 6.85 -8.12
N GLY A 33 7.59 6.21 -7.24
CA GLY A 33 7.33 6.13 -5.81
C GLY A 33 8.41 5.28 -5.12
N ALA A 34 8.61 5.47 -3.83
CA ALA A 34 9.66 4.81 -3.04
C ALA A 34 9.56 3.28 -3.06
N CYS A 35 8.35 2.72 -3.26
CA CYS A 35 8.13 1.28 -3.36
C CYS A 35 8.51 0.67 -4.73
N GLY A 36 8.90 1.48 -5.73
CA GLY A 36 9.41 0.97 -7.01
C GLY A 36 8.39 0.26 -7.90
N PHE A 37 7.08 0.43 -7.65
CA PHE A 37 6.02 -0.26 -8.41
C PHE A 37 5.90 0.19 -9.87
N GLY A 38 6.42 1.37 -10.24
CA GLY A 38 6.29 1.90 -11.60
C GLY A 38 4.82 2.20 -11.94
N GLU A 39 4.45 2.02 -13.21
CA GLU A 39 3.07 2.26 -13.69
C GLU A 39 1.99 1.50 -12.92
N TYR A 40 2.31 0.36 -12.29
CA TYR A 40 1.35 -0.35 -11.43
C TYR A 40 0.83 0.53 -10.29
N ARG A 41 1.64 1.46 -9.76
CA ARG A 41 1.20 2.40 -8.71
C ARG A 41 -0.03 3.21 -9.13
N ARG A 42 -0.17 3.53 -10.42
CA ARG A 42 -1.29 4.34 -10.92
C ARG A 42 -2.64 3.66 -10.75
N THR A 43 -2.67 2.34 -10.87
CA THR A 43 -3.91 1.55 -10.96
C THR A 43 -4.08 0.56 -9.82
N ALA A 44 -3.05 0.40 -8.96
CA ALA A 44 -3.12 -0.46 -7.79
C ALA A 44 -4.37 -0.14 -6.96
N ASN A 45 -5.16 -1.18 -6.67
CA ASN A 45 -6.38 -1.07 -5.88
C ASN A 45 -7.35 0.02 -6.39
N ASP A 46 -7.58 0.06 -7.70
CA ASP A 46 -8.42 1.08 -8.37
C ASP A 46 -7.96 2.52 -8.05
N ALA A 47 -6.64 2.70 -8.07
CA ALA A 47 -5.92 3.92 -7.70
C ALA A 47 -6.19 4.43 -6.27
N ASN A 48 -6.71 3.57 -5.38
CA ASN A 48 -6.78 3.86 -3.95
C ASN A 48 -5.42 3.54 -3.32
N VAL A 49 -4.49 4.49 -3.47
CA VAL A 49 -3.09 4.34 -3.05
C VAL A 49 -2.68 5.48 -2.14
N ALA A 50 -1.66 5.22 -1.32
CA ALA A 50 -1.11 6.20 -0.41
C ALA A 50 0.43 6.19 -0.41
N GLY A 51 1.02 7.36 -0.23
CA GLY A 51 2.30 7.49 0.44
C GLY A 51 2.11 7.51 1.94
N VAL A 52 3.04 6.94 2.69
CA VAL A 52 2.97 6.91 4.16
C VAL A 52 4.27 7.33 4.81
N SER A 53 4.20 7.85 6.04
CA SER A 53 5.37 8.25 6.81
C SER A 53 5.91 7.08 7.65
N ARG A 54 5.58 7.00 8.93
CA ARG A 54 6.02 5.95 9.88
C ARG A 54 5.66 4.53 9.45
N LEU A 55 4.59 4.35 8.68
CA LEU A 55 4.15 3.05 8.17
C LEU A 55 4.99 2.54 6.99
N TYR A 56 5.87 3.37 6.43
CA TYR A 56 6.75 2.97 5.32
C TYR A 56 7.78 1.95 5.77
N LYS A 57 8.27 2.07 7.02
CA LYS A 57 9.21 1.15 7.67
C LYS A 57 10.41 0.80 6.77
N ASN A 58 11.05 1.82 6.19
CA ASN A 58 12.18 1.66 5.27
C ASN A 58 11.88 0.69 4.10
N GLY A 59 10.64 0.66 3.64
CA GLY A 59 10.18 -0.16 2.51
C GLY A 59 9.48 -1.46 2.90
N THR A 60 9.58 -1.95 4.15
CA THR A 60 8.85 -3.18 4.53
C THR A 60 7.34 -2.97 4.59
N GLY A 61 6.89 -1.72 4.67
CA GLY A 61 5.48 -1.33 4.56
C GLY A 61 4.95 -1.27 3.12
N CYS A 62 5.80 -1.38 2.10
CA CYS A 62 5.36 -1.36 0.70
C CYS A 62 4.39 -2.50 0.39
N GLY A 63 3.28 -2.18 -0.28
CA GLY A 63 2.23 -3.15 -0.59
C GLY A 63 1.29 -3.48 0.58
N ALA A 64 1.51 -2.91 1.77
CA ALA A 64 0.58 -3.04 2.90
C ALA A 64 -0.78 -2.39 2.59
N CYS A 65 -1.86 -2.98 3.09
CA CYS A 65 -3.20 -2.43 2.97
C CYS A 65 -3.74 -1.91 4.31
N TYR A 66 -4.37 -0.74 4.26
CA TYR A 66 -5.00 -0.12 5.41
C TYR A 66 -6.41 0.32 5.05
N GLN A 67 -7.34 0.19 6.00
CA GLN A 67 -8.59 0.96 5.96
C GLN A 67 -8.32 2.30 6.63
N VAL A 68 -8.62 3.40 5.94
CA VAL A 68 -8.44 4.77 6.42
C VAL A 68 -9.80 5.45 6.44
N ARG A 69 -10.22 5.94 7.59
CA ARG A 69 -11.53 6.57 7.82
C ARG A 69 -11.32 7.99 8.33
N CYS A 70 -11.88 8.98 7.65
CA CYS A 70 -11.92 10.33 8.20
C CYS A 70 -12.96 10.42 9.32
N THR A 71 -12.67 11.20 10.36
CA THR A 71 -13.45 11.22 11.61
C THR A 71 -14.58 12.24 11.63
N ASN A 72 -14.72 13.08 10.59
CA ASN A 72 -15.82 14.06 10.49
C ASN A 72 -17.10 13.39 9.93
N PRO A 73 -18.15 13.14 10.73
CA PRO A 73 -19.33 12.40 10.28
C PRO A 73 -20.22 13.18 9.29
N TYR A 74 -20.05 14.50 9.21
CA TYR A 74 -20.77 15.33 8.25
C TYR A 74 -20.17 15.23 6.84
N LEU A 75 -18.88 14.91 6.75
CA LEU A 75 -18.14 14.83 5.48
C LEU A 75 -17.82 13.41 5.05
N CYS A 76 -17.63 12.50 6.00
CA CYS A 76 -16.96 11.23 5.74
C CYS A 76 -17.90 10.04 5.94
N THR A 77 -17.68 9.00 5.15
CA THR A 77 -18.40 7.73 5.32
C THR A 77 -17.82 6.96 6.50
N ASP A 78 -18.66 6.15 7.15
CA ASP A 78 -18.19 5.29 8.23
C ASP A 78 -17.22 4.22 7.75
N ASN A 79 -17.23 3.83 6.48
CA ASN A 79 -16.33 2.80 5.97
C ASN A 79 -14.97 3.34 5.52
N GLY A 80 -14.87 4.64 5.25
CA GLY A 80 -13.65 5.23 4.70
C GLY A 80 -13.23 4.59 3.38
N VAL A 81 -11.92 4.43 3.20
CA VAL A 81 -11.32 3.85 1.98
C VAL A 81 -10.26 2.80 2.34
N ASN A 82 -10.23 1.71 1.59
CA ASN A 82 -9.13 0.74 1.65
C ASN A 82 -8.04 1.17 0.67
N ILE A 83 -6.81 1.33 1.15
CA ILE A 83 -5.67 1.78 0.34
C ILE A 83 -4.57 0.74 0.29
N VAL A 84 -3.70 0.87 -0.71
CA VAL A 84 -2.40 0.18 -0.79
C VAL A 84 -1.28 1.19 -0.60
N VAL A 85 -0.30 0.86 0.24
CA VAL A 85 0.92 1.66 0.40
C VAL A 85 1.82 1.48 -0.81
N THR A 86 2.12 2.59 -1.48
CA THR A 86 2.90 2.60 -2.74
C THR A 86 4.06 3.59 -2.74
N ASP A 87 4.20 4.38 -1.67
CA ASP A 87 5.20 5.43 -1.58
C ASP A 87 5.56 5.75 -0.13
N TYR A 88 6.65 6.48 0.04
CA TYR A 88 6.97 7.21 1.25
C TYR A 88 6.51 8.66 1.08
N GLY A 89 5.93 9.23 2.13
CA GLY A 89 5.53 10.63 2.11
C GLY A 89 5.26 11.15 3.50
N GLU A 90 5.67 12.39 3.76
CA GLU A 90 5.47 13.07 5.04
C GLU A 90 4.89 14.46 4.77
N GLY A 91 3.82 14.79 5.50
CA GLY A 91 3.20 16.11 5.50
C GLY A 91 3.16 16.69 6.92
N ASP A 92 2.31 17.68 7.16
CA ASP A 92 2.11 18.26 8.50
C ASP A 92 1.48 17.24 9.47
N ASN A 93 2.33 16.47 10.15
CA ASN A 93 1.94 15.46 11.12
C ASN A 93 0.93 14.43 10.56
N THR A 94 1.05 14.10 9.26
CA THR A 94 0.21 13.10 8.57
C THR A 94 0.91 11.75 8.45
N ASP A 95 0.16 10.66 8.65
CA ASP A 95 0.65 9.32 8.31
C ASP A 95 0.33 8.92 6.88
N PHE A 96 -0.61 9.60 6.24
CA PHE A 96 -1.10 9.28 4.90
C PHE A 96 -1.10 10.51 4.00
N ILE A 97 -0.50 10.35 2.82
CA ILE A 97 -0.69 11.22 1.66
C ILE A 97 -1.40 10.40 0.60
N LEU A 98 -2.72 10.56 0.52
CA LEU A 98 -3.62 9.79 -0.32
C LEU A 98 -3.60 10.27 -1.77
N SER A 99 -3.89 9.38 -2.72
CA SER A 99 -4.29 9.80 -4.07
C SER A 99 -5.59 10.62 -4.00
N PRO A 100 -5.84 11.54 -4.96
CA PRO A 100 -7.11 12.25 -4.99
C PRO A 100 -8.32 11.32 -5.01
N ARG A 101 -8.24 10.19 -5.73
CA ARG A 101 -9.30 9.18 -5.75
C ARG A 101 -9.52 8.52 -4.38
N ALA A 102 -8.46 8.14 -3.68
CA ALA A 102 -8.59 7.60 -2.32
C ALA A 102 -9.19 8.65 -1.36
N TYR A 103 -8.68 9.88 -1.42
CA TYR A 103 -9.13 10.97 -0.56
C TYR A 103 -10.62 11.28 -0.76
N ALA A 104 -11.06 11.38 -2.02
CA ALA A 104 -12.46 11.58 -2.36
C ALA A 104 -13.37 10.42 -1.89
N ARG A 105 -12.89 9.17 -1.89
CA ARG A 105 -13.67 8.01 -1.44
C ARG A 105 -13.87 7.92 0.07
N MET A 106 -13.14 8.70 0.85
CA MET A 106 -13.50 8.88 2.26
C MET A 106 -14.78 9.70 2.42
N ALA A 107 -15.10 10.57 1.46
CA ALA A 107 -16.24 11.48 1.54
C ALA A 107 -17.58 10.78 1.32
N ARG A 108 -18.64 11.33 1.91
CA ARG A 108 -20.03 11.00 1.57
C ARG A 108 -20.37 11.57 0.19
N SER A 109 -21.48 11.10 -0.39
CA SER A 109 -22.03 11.70 -1.62
C SER A 109 -22.08 13.22 -1.48
N ASP A 110 -21.61 13.92 -2.52
CA ASP A 110 -21.66 15.38 -2.66
C ASP A 110 -20.84 16.21 -1.64
N THR A 111 -20.05 15.55 -0.78
CA THR A 111 -19.19 16.23 0.21
C THR A 111 -17.70 16.21 -0.15
N ALA A 112 -17.31 15.54 -1.24
CA ALA A 112 -15.90 15.42 -1.64
C ALA A 112 -15.22 16.78 -1.83
N ALA A 113 -15.88 17.74 -2.48
CA ALA A 113 -15.33 19.09 -2.67
C ALA A 113 -15.06 19.82 -1.35
N GLN A 114 -15.94 19.65 -0.37
CA GLN A 114 -15.75 20.18 0.98
C GLN A 114 -14.58 19.47 1.67
N LEU A 115 -14.50 18.14 1.59
CA LEU A 115 -13.38 17.38 2.15
C LEU A 115 -12.03 17.81 1.56
N PHE A 116 -11.97 18.06 0.25
CA PHE A 116 -10.78 18.62 -0.41
C PHE A 116 -10.43 20.01 0.11
N ALA A 117 -11.43 20.86 0.36
CA ALA A 117 -11.20 22.21 0.90
C ALA A 117 -10.59 22.22 2.32
N TYR A 118 -10.78 21.16 3.12
CA TYR A 118 -10.09 21.01 4.40
C TYR A 118 -8.58 20.77 4.25
N GLY A 119 -8.15 20.18 3.12
CA GLY A 119 -6.74 19.85 2.85
C GLY A 119 -6.22 18.70 3.70
N VAL A 120 -6.08 18.92 5.01
CA VAL A 120 -5.65 17.94 6.00
C VAL A 120 -6.80 17.61 6.93
N VAL A 121 -7.09 16.32 7.12
CA VAL A 121 -8.19 15.84 7.96
C VAL A 121 -7.71 14.84 8.99
N ASP A 122 -8.37 14.84 10.14
CA ASP A 122 -8.21 13.79 11.13
C ASP A 122 -8.78 12.47 10.59
N VAL A 123 -8.00 11.41 10.74
CA VAL A 123 -8.37 10.06 10.33
C VAL A 123 -8.11 9.07 11.44
N GLU A 124 -8.71 7.91 11.29
CA GLU A 124 -8.36 6.72 12.02
C GLU A 124 -8.09 5.60 11.01
N TYR A 125 -7.15 4.71 11.30
CA TYR A 125 -6.78 3.65 10.37
C TYR A 125 -6.51 2.32 11.07
N GLN A 126 -6.66 1.23 10.33
CA GLN A 126 -6.27 -0.11 10.78
C GLN A 126 -5.67 -0.92 9.62
N ARG A 127 -4.76 -1.85 9.95
CA ARG A 127 -4.18 -2.77 8.96
C ARG A 127 -5.23 -3.78 8.54
N ILE A 128 -5.39 -3.98 7.23
CA ILE A 128 -6.33 -4.97 6.69
C ILE A 128 -5.60 -5.96 5.76
N PRO A 129 -6.14 -7.17 5.55
CA PRO A 129 -5.65 -8.06 4.51
C PRO A 129 -5.80 -7.43 3.11
N CYS A 130 -4.74 -7.46 2.32
CA CYS A 130 -4.78 -7.10 0.91
C CYS A 130 -5.52 -8.17 0.11
N SER A 131 -6.41 -7.74 -0.79
CA SER A 131 -7.09 -8.59 -1.76
C SER A 131 -6.95 -7.99 -3.15
N TYR A 132 -6.49 -8.81 -4.09
CA TYR A 132 -6.25 -8.41 -5.47
C TYR A 132 -7.04 -9.28 -6.44
N GLY A 133 -8.30 -9.59 -6.18
CA GLY A 133 -9.26 -10.21 -7.11
C GLY A 133 -8.68 -11.04 -8.28
N GLY A 134 -8.17 -12.24 -7.98
CA GLY A 134 -7.64 -13.17 -9.00
C GLY A 134 -6.19 -12.96 -9.44
N TYR A 135 -5.56 -11.83 -9.10
CA TYR A 135 -4.13 -11.65 -9.30
C TYR A 135 -3.32 -12.53 -8.33
N LYS A 136 -2.28 -13.18 -8.86
CA LYS A 136 -1.28 -13.90 -8.07
C LYS A 136 -0.14 -12.94 -7.70
N LEU A 137 0.61 -13.29 -6.65
CA LEU A 137 1.86 -12.60 -6.32
C LEU A 137 2.79 -12.57 -7.55
N GLN A 138 3.33 -11.39 -7.84
CA GLN A 138 4.21 -11.18 -8.99
C GLN A 138 5.57 -10.70 -8.54
N ILE A 139 6.61 -11.18 -9.22
CA ILE A 139 7.98 -10.71 -9.07
C ILE A 139 8.37 -10.03 -10.37
N LYS A 140 8.59 -8.72 -10.31
CA LYS A 140 9.00 -7.90 -11.44
C LYS A 140 10.50 -7.61 -11.35
N VAL A 141 11.23 -7.95 -12.40
CA VAL A 141 12.64 -7.57 -12.52
C VAL A 141 12.73 -6.08 -12.88
N ASN A 142 13.48 -5.31 -12.10
CA ASN A 142 13.73 -3.91 -12.36
C ASN A 142 14.59 -3.77 -13.63
N GLY A 143 14.29 -2.79 -14.48
CA GLY A 143 15.04 -2.55 -15.73
C GLY A 143 16.52 -2.22 -15.52
N HIS A 144 16.93 -1.80 -14.32
CA HIS A 144 18.34 -1.62 -13.96
C HIS A 144 19.09 -2.95 -13.82
N SER A 145 18.41 -4.11 -13.74
CA SER A 145 19.03 -5.45 -13.74
C SER A 145 19.68 -5.83 -15.08
N ARG A 146 19.77 -4.89 -16.02
CA ARG A 146 20.57 -5.00 -17.26
C ARG A 146 22.07 -4.88 -17.01
N TYR A 147 22.49 -4.33 -15.86
CA TYR A 147 23.91 -4.22 -15.53
C TYR A 147 24.45 -5.58 -15.05
N PRO A 148 25.63 -6.02 -15.55
CA PRO A 148 26.21 -7.30 -15.14
C PRO A 148 26.33 -7.41 -13.62
N SER A 149 25.99 -8.58 -13.08
CA SER A 149 26.07 -8.88 -11.64
C SER A 149 25.15 -8.03 -10.74
N TYR A 150 24.15 -7.34 -11.30
CA TYR A 150 23.14 -6.61 -10.53
C TYR A 150 21.74 -7.17 -10.78
N LEU A 151 21.03 -7.48 -9.68
CA LEU A 151 19.64 -7.90 -9.72
C LEU A 151 18.84 -7.07 -8.72
N ALA A 152 17.80 -6.41 -9.22
CA ALA A 152 16.80 -5.76 -8.39
C ALA A 152 15.42 -6.28 -8.81
N ILE A 153 14.64 -6.70 -7.82
CA ILE A 153 13.28 -7.21 -8.01
C ILE A 153 12.30 -6.42 -7.17
N VAL A 154 11.06 -6.36 -7.63
CA VAL A 154 9.95 -5.72 -6.95
C VAL A 154 8.82 -6.74 -6.84
N ILE A 155 8.32 -6.95 -5.62
CA ILE A 155 7.22 -7.88 -5.37
C ILE A 155 5.91 -7.09 -5.37
N GLN A 156 4.94 -7.56 -6.14
CA GLN A 156 3.62 -6.93 -6.31
C GLN A 156 2.52 -7.94 -6.01
N TYR A 157 1.32 -7.44 -5.70
CA TYR A 157 0.12 -8.24 -5.46
C TYR A 157 0.27 -9.31 -4.35
N GLN A 158 1.03 -9.02 -3.29
CA GLN A 158 1.14 -9.91 -2.15
C GLN A 158 -0.19 -9.91 -1.35
N PRO A 159 -0.97 -11.00 -1.34
CA PRO A 159 -2.23 -11.02 -0.62
C PRO A 159 -2.02 -11.14 0.90
N GLY A 160 -3.06 -10.82 1.67
CA GLY A 160 -3.05 -10.95 3.12
C GLY A 160 -2.47 -9.74 3.84
N ASN A 161 -2.15 -9.89 5.13
CA ASN A 161 -1.75 -8.80 6.02
C ASN A 161 -0.31 -8.92 6.54
N LYS A 162 0.51 -9.77 5.92
CA LYS A 162 1.89 -10.03 6.34
C LYS A 162 2.88 -9.17 5.56
N GLU A 163 4.02 -8.88 6.17
CA GLU A 163 5.13 -8.16 5.53
C GLU A 163 6.13 -9.17 4.96
N ILE A 164 6.80 -8.81 3.87
CA ILE A 164 7.90 -9.61 3.31
C ILE A 164 9.16 -9.20 4.03
N LEU A 165 9.74 -10.13 4.79
CA LEU A 165 10.92 -9.88 5.62
C LEU A 165 12.22 -10.39 4.98
N ALA A 166 12.11 -11.33 4.04
CA ALA A 166 13.26 -11.93 3.37
C ALA A 166 12.87 -12.42 1.97
N VAL A 167 13.85 -12.42 1.07
CA VAL A 167 13.77 -13.04 -0.26
C VAL A 167 15.08 -13.75 -0.53
N ASP A 168 15.02 -15.06 -0.70
CA ASP A 168 16.17 -15.89 -1.05
C ASP A 168 16.11 -16.29 -2.53
N ILE A 169 17.26 -16.25 -3.20
CA ILE A 169 17.38 -16.57 -4.63
C ILE A 169 18.45 -17.65 -4.78
N TRP A 170 18.10 -18.71 -5.52
CA TRP A 170 18.99 -19.84 -5.74
C TRP A 170 19.19 -20.06 -7.23
N GLN A 171 20.44 -20.17 -7.66
CA GLN A 171 20.77 -20.55 -9.04
C GLN A 171 20.72 -22.07 -9.17
N VAL A 172 19.82 -22.56 -10.01
CA VAL A 172 19.80 -23.99 -10.37
C VAL A 172 20.85 -24.22 -11.45
N LYS A 173 21.85 -25.06 -11.16
CA LYS A 173 22.96 -25.34 -12.09
C LYS A 173 22.59 -26.29 -13.24
N HIS A 174 21.49 -27.06 -13.10
CA HIS A 174 20.98 -27.97 -14.13
C HIS A 174 19.46 -28.15 -14.02
N CYS A 175 18.70 -27.83 -15.07
CA CYS A 175 17.32 -28.31 -15.22
C CYS A 175 17.37 -29.67 -15.93
N TYR A 176 17.26 -30.77 -15.20
CA TYR A 176 16.93 -32.03 -15.87
C TYR A 176 15.49 -31.92 -16.35
N ASN A 177 15.29 -32.08 -17.67
CA ASN A 177 13.96 -32.16 -18.26
C ASN A 177 13.19 -33.28 -17.55
N ALA A 178 12.20 -32.91 -16.74
CA ALA A 178 11.18 -33.86 -16.32
C ALA A 178 10.34 -34.19 -17.56
N SER A 179 10.75 -35.23 -18.28
CA SER A 179 9.93 -35.88 -19.29
C SER A 179 8.58 -36.20 -18.66
N ARG A 180 7.49 -35.67 -19.22
CA ARG A 180 6.14 -36.15 -18.91
C ARG A 180 6.08 -37.63 -19.32
N ASN A 181 5.81 -38.52 -18.36
CA ASN A 181 5.19 -39.82 -18.65
C ASN A 181 3.69 -39.63 -18.84
#